data_AF-A0A401ZFU0-F1
#
_entry.id   AF-A0A401ZFU0-F1
#
_cell.length_a   1.000
_cell.length_b   1.000
_cell.length_c   1.000
_cell.angle_alpha   90.00
_cell.angle_beta   90.00
_cell.angle_gamma   90.00
#
_symmetry.space_group_name_H-M   'P 1'
#
loop_
_entity.id
_entity.type
_entity.pdbx_description
1 polymer ?
#
loop_
_entity_poly.entity_id
_entity_poly.type
_entity_poly.pdbx_seq_one_letter_code
_entity_poly.pdbx_strand_id
1 'polypeptide(L)'
;MVEHSASVIVKAPLHQVYELFTHFNDFPKFMSFVKEVTYYDDRRSHWAVKVVGQYEWDAVNEDWIPDQQVGWRSTRGLKNSGRVKFRALGPERTSVDVYIRYTPPTGPLGELGDRFGVNSYFDSILKKDLNNFARMVEEAPAGALDPMSSHYLFHPESAVHRGELTPRQKAAMERDPMMSPQALAERQAQIAREAEQRRRLKEEQEAELKRRRDHERQLQSEREIILAREAQKRQQERLEREAALRKAATTPLDPIHTYAARAHGLGDRDGRVRDPNWLQDPMTARRRSDKPEISSPPPTAQ
;
A
#
# COMPACT_ATOMS: atom_id res chain seq x y z
N MET A 1 18.63 -4.04 35.37
CA MET A 1 17.55 -3.61 34.44
C MET A 1 17.63 -4.50 33.23
N VAL A 2 16.51 -5.07 32.81
CA VAL A 2 16.40 -5.87 31.59
C VAL A 2 15.92 -4.96 30.47
N GLU A 3 16.45 -5.14 29.27
CA GLU A 3 16.08 -4.38 28.07
C GLU A 3 15.50 -5.33 27.02
N HIS A 4 14.39 -4.90 26.42
CA HIS A 4 13.66 -5.60 25.39
C HIS A 4 13.43 -4.64 24.22
N SER A 5 13.46 -5.18 23.01
CA SER A 5 13.17 -4.40 21.81
C SER A 5 12.43 -5.22 20.78
N ALA A 6 11.52 -4.58 20.06
CA ALA A 6 10.82 -5.18 18.95
C ALA A 6 10.56 -4.13 17.86
N SER A 7 10.54 -4.59 16.62
CA SER A 7 10.33 -3.72 15.45
C SER A 7 9.20 -4.26 14.59
N VAL A 8 8.43 -3.38 13.94
CA VAL A 8 7.42 -3.76 12.95
C VAL A 8 7.42 -2.78 11.79
N ILE A 9 7.05 -3.27 10.60
CA ILE A 9 6.81 -2.43 9.43
C ILE A 9 5.30 -2.29 9.26
N VAL A 10 4.85 -1.06 9.11
CA VAL A 10 3.45 -0.68 8.92
C VAL A 10 3.30 -0.09 7.52
N LYS A 11 2.33 -0.55 6.74
CA LYS A 11 2.03 0.01 5.41
C LYS A 11 1.13 1.24 5.49
N ALA A 12 1.65 2.31 6.09
CA ALA A 12 1.01 3.61 6.14
C ALA A 12 2.07 4.73 6.19
N PRO A 13 1.73 5.98 5.80
CA PRO A 13 2.60 7.13 5.90
C PRO A 13 3.04 7.39 7.34
N LEU A 14 4.28 7.85 7.52
CA LEU A 14 4.89 7.99 8.85
C LEU A 14 4.06 8.85 9.79
N HIS A 15 3.56 9.97 9.31
CA HIS A 15 2.82 10.92 10.12
C HIS A 15 1.56 10.29 10.72
N GLN A 16 0.80 9.54 9.91
CA GLN A 16 -0.40 8.83 10.37
C GLN A 16 -0.08 7.74 11.41
N VAL A 17 1.02 7.01 11.19
CA VAL A 17 1.48 5.99 12.14
C VAL A 17 1.86 6.62 13.47
N TYR A 18 2.59 7.74 13.43
CA TYR A 18 3.01 8.49 14.61
C TYR A 18 1.81 9.04 15.37
N GLU A 19 0.90 9.75 14.70
CA GLU A 19 -0.30 10.33 15.32
C GLU A 19 -1.09 9.24 16.05
N LEU A 20 -1.44 8.15 15.37
CA LEU A 20 -2.17 7.04 16.00
C LEU A 20 -1.41 6.45 17.20
N PHE A 21 -0.09 6.24 17.06
CA PHE A 21 0.71 5.68 18.15
C PHE A 21 0.76 6.60 19.38
N THR A 22 0.62 7.91 19.21
CA THR A 22 0.61 8.86 20.34
C THR A 22 -0.71 8.93 21.11
N HIS A 23 -1.78 8.32 20.59
CA HIS A 23 -3.07 8.20 21.27
C HIS A 23 -3.07 7.02 22.26
N PHE A 24 -2.34 7.16 23.38
CA PHE A 24 -2.12 6.06 24.33
C PHE A 24 -3.39 5.45 24.94
N ASN A 25 -4.50 6.21 25.00
CA ASN A 25 -5.80 5.72 25.45
C ASN A 25 -6.31 4.52 24.61
N ASP A 26 -5.81 4.34 23.41
CA ASP A 26 -6.20 3.27 22.49
C ASP A 26 -5.32 2.02 22.61
N PHE A 27 -4.24 2.08 23.39
CA PHE A 27 -3.29 0.96 23.52
C PHE A 27 -3.95 -0.31 24.02
N PRO A 28 -4.87 -0.30 25.01
CA PRO A 28 -5.60 -1.50 25.42
C PRO A 28 -6.40 -2.17 24.29
N LYS A 29 -6.69 -1.46 23.18
CA LYS A 29 -7.45 -2.00 22.04
C LYS A 29 -6.60 -2.90 21.14
N PHE A 30 -5.28 -2.72 21.11
CA PHE A 30 -4.38 -3.46 20.22
C PHE A 30 -3.16 -4.09 20.91
N MET A 31 -2.80 -3.63 22.11
CA MET A 31 -1.79 -4.23 22.96
C MET A 31 -2.44 -5.09 24.06
N SER A 32 -2.37 -6.40 23.90
CA SER A 32 -3.01 -7.38 24.77
C SER A 32 -2.53 -7.33 26.23
N PHE A 33 -1.27 -6.94 26.47
CA PHE A 33 -0.75 -6.82 27.85
C PHE A 33 -1.15 -5.52 28.54
N VAL A 34 -1.51 -4.47 27.81
CA VAL A 34 -1.94 -3.19 28.40
C VAL A 34 -3.41 -3.26 28.75
N LYS A 35 -3.75 -2.94 30.01
CA LYS A 35 -5.12 -3.00 30.53
C LYS A 35 -5.73 -1.62 30.69
N GLU A 36 -4.91 -0.66 31.09
CA GLU A 36 -5.35 0.73 31.27
C GLU A 36 -4.19 1.66 30.93
N VAL A 37 -4.51 2.73 30.20
CA VAL A 37 -3.67 3.91 30.12
C VAL A 37 -4.58 5.11 30.34
N THR A 38 -4.26 5.94 31.33
CA THR A 38 -5.00 7.17 31.61
C THR A 38 -4.04 8.34 31.71
N TYR A 39 -4.35 9.44 31.01
CA TYR A 39 -3.61 10.69 31.15
C TYR A 39 -4.03 11.43 32.42
N TYR A 40 -3.05 11.90 33.18
CA TYR A 40 -3.27 12.92 34.20
C TYR A 40 -3.21 14.32 33.59
N ASP A 41 -2.33 14.51 32.62
CA ASP A 41 -2.13 15.73 31.82
C ASP A 41 -1.33 15.40 30.54
N ASP A 42 -0.91 16.41 29.79
CA ASP A 42 -0.17 16.27 28.51
C ASP A 42 1.15 15.49 28.63
N ARG A 43 1.71 15.35 29.83
CA ARG A 43 3.02 14.72 30.06
C ARG A 43 2.98 13.53 30.99
N ARG A 44 1.98 13.41 31.85
CA ARG A 44 1.87 12.38 32.88
C ARG A 44 0.78 11.39 32.54
N SER A 45 1.10 10.11 32.63
CA SER A 45 0.17 9.00 32.38
C SER A 45 0.28 7.93 33.47
N HIS A 46 -0.83 7.25 33.74
CA HIS A 46 -0.90 6.06 34.56
C HIS A 46 -1.08 4.84 33.67
N TRP A 47 -0.36 3.77 33.97
CA TRP A 47 -0.35 2.54 33.20
C TRP A 47 -0.63 1.36 34.10
N ALA A 48 -1.54 0.49 33.66
CA ALA A 48 -1.77 -0.82 34.25
C ALA A 48 -1.60 -1.91 33.19
N VAL A 49 -0.76 -2.91 33.45
CA VAL A 49 -0.48 -4.02 32.54
C VAL A 49 -0.62 -5.37 33.23
N LYS A 50 -0.94 -6.39 32.44
CA LYS A 50 -1.01 -7.79 32.88
C LYS A 50 -0.20 -8.66 31.93
N VAL A 51 0.90 -9.20 32.43
CA VAL A 51 1.75 -10.16 31.71
C VAL A 51 1.74 -11.47 32.50
N VAL A 52 2.77 -11.73 33.31
CA VAL A 52 2.82 -12.84 34.29
C VAL A 52 2.21 -12.42 35.63
N GLY A 53 2.29 -11.13 35.95
CA GLY A 53 1.63 -10.49 37.08
C GLY A 53 0.92 -9.21 36.66
N GLN A 54 0.22 -8.59 37.61
CA GLN A 54 -0.32 -7.25 37.44
C GLN A 54 0.72 -6.23 37.89
N TYR A 55 1.01 -5.27 37.02
CA TYR A 55 1.95 -4.19 37.31
C TYR A 55 1.33 -2.85 36.95
N GLU A 56 1.58 -1.86 37.81
CA GLU A 56 1.09 -0.51 37.64
C GLU A 56 2.22 0.49 37.87
N TRP A 57 2.22 1.58 37.11
CA TRP A 57 3.17 2.66 37.26
C TRP A 57 2.63 3.98 36.73
N ASP A 58 3.19 5.08 37.23
CA ASP A 58 3.01 6.40 36.66
C ASP A 58 4.23 6.73 35.80
N ALA A 59 4.03 7.28 34.61
CA ALA A 59 5.08 7.66 33.67
C ALA A 59 4.99 9.14 33.29
N VAL A 60 6.15 9.72 32.97
CA VAL A 60 6.30 11.02 32.33
C VAL A 60 6.85 10.80 30.94
N ASN A 61 6.27 11.48 29.95
CA ASN A 61 6.78 11.49 28.58
C ASN A 61 8.07 12.31 28.49
N GLU A 62 9.11 11.75 27.88
CA GLU A 62 10.45 12.33 27.72
C GLU A 62 10.90 12.19 26.26
N ASP A 63 11.78 13.08 25.79
CA ASP A 63 12.36 13.04 24.43
C ASP A 63 11.32 12.83 23.31
N TRP A 64 10.21 13.55 23.42
CA TRP A 64 9.12 13.51 22.45
C TRP A 64 9.43 14.43 21.28
N ILE A 65 9.71 13.83 20.13
CA ILE A 65 9.99 14.52 18.87
C ILE A 65 8.96 14.06 17.85
N PRO A 66 8.10 14.96 17.35
CA PRO A 66 7.08 14.62 16.36
C PRO A 66 7.66 13.84 15.19
N ASP A 67 6.93 12.81 14.74
CA ASP A 67 7.28 12.00 13.58
C ASP A 67 8.63 11.26 13.68
N GLN A 68 9.25 11.21 14.86
CA GLN A 68 10.58 10.62 15.03
C GLN A 68 10.67 9.73 16.25
N GLN A 69 10.24 10.24 17.42
CA GLN A 69 10.43 9.54 18.67
C GLN A 69 9.40 9.91 19.73
N VAL A 70 9.01 8.92 20.52
CA VAL A 70 8.23 9.09 21.74
C VAL A 70 8.94 8.33 22.85
N GLY A 71 9.40 9.02 23.89
CA GLY A 71 10.04 8.41 25.05
C GLY A 71 9.20 8.55 26.31
N TRP A 72 9.47 7.70 27.29
CA TRP A 72 8.86 7.81 28.61
C TRP A 72 9.77 7.28 29.72
N ARG A 73 9.48 7.72 30.94
CA ARG A 73 10.13 7.24 32.15
C ARG A 73 9.15 7.16 33.31
N SER A 74 9.16 6.04 34.02
CA SER A 74 8.36 5.86 35.23
C SER A 74 8.79 6.83 36.34
N THR A 75 7.82 7.41 37.05
CA THR A 75 8.04 8.24 38.24
C THR A 75 7.59 7.55 39.53
N ARG A 76 6.61 6.63 39.47
CA ARG A 76 6.10 5.84 40.59
C ARG A 76 5.77 4.42 40.16
N GLY A 77 5.76 3.47 41.09
CA GLY A 77 5.45 2.06 40.82
C GLY A 77 6.62 1.30 40.20
N LEU A 78 6.34 0.44 39.21
CA LEU A 78 7.37 -0.36 38.53
C LEU A 78 8.37 0.53 37.80
N LYS A 79 9.65 0.45 38.20
CA LYS A 79 10.74 1.21 37.54
C LYS A 79 10.91 0.74 36.09
N ASN A 80 10.53 1.61 35.15
CA ASN A 80 10.71 1.38 33.72
C ASN A 80 11.00 2.69 32.96
N SER A 81 11.53 2.53 31.76
CA SER A 81 11.73 3.60 30.78
C SER A 81 11.68 2.98 29.40
N GLY A 82 11.25 3.72 28.40
CA GLY A 82 11.29 3.23 27.05
C GLY A 82 11.24 4.34 26.02
N ARG A 83 11.36 3.92 24.78
CA ARG A 83 11.21 4.81 23.63
C ARG A 83 10.70 4.05 22.44
N VAL A 84 9.95 4.75 21.61
CA VAL A 84 9.51 4.28 20.30
C VAL A 84 10.09 5.21 19.25
N LYS A 85 10.68 4.63 18.21
CA LYS A 85 11.23 5.37 17.07
C LYS A 85 10.43 5.07 15.82
N PHE A 86 10.20 6.11 15.04
CA PHE A 86 9.51 6.05 13.76
C PHE A 86 10.49 6.39 12.66
N ARG A 87 10.50 5.59 11.58
CA ARG A 87 11.36 5.83 10.42
C ARG A 87 10.59 5.55 9.13
N ALA A 88 10.58 6.51 8.22
CA ALA A 88 9.98 6.32 6.90
C ALA A 88 10.87 5.38 6.07
N LEU A 89 10.28 4.31 5.54
CA LEU A 89 10.91 3.38 4.58
C LEU A 89 10.45 3.66 3.14
N GLY A 90 9.47 4.54 2.98
CA GLY A 90 8.90 5.01 1.71
C GLY A 90 7.64 5.86 1.97
N PRO A 91 6.95 6.34 0.92
CA PRO A 91 5.76 7.19 1.07
C PRO A 91 4.64 6.54 1.90
N GLU A 92 4.44 5.24 1.73
CA GLU A 92 3.36 4.45 2.35
C GLU A 92 3.90 3.34 3.28
N ARG A 93 5.13 3.51 3.80
CA ARG A 93 5.76 2.50 4.67
C ARG A 93 6.58 3.11 5.79
N THR A 94 6.34 2.64 7.00
CA THR A 94 6.96 3.14 8.22
C THR A 94 7.48 2.00 9.09
N SER A 95 8.70 2.12 9.58
CA SER A 95 9.26 1.26 10.63
C SER A 95 8.94 1.84 11.99
N VAL A 96 8.44 1.01 12.89
CA VAL A 96 8.21 1.34 14.30
C VAL A 96 9.12 0.45 15.14
N ASP A 97 10.06 1.06 15.85
CA ASP A 97 11.04 0.38 16.70
C ASP A 97 10.78 0.72 18.17
N VAL A 98 10.37 -0.26 18.97
CA VAL A 98 10.07 -0.09 20.40
C VAL A 98 11.22 -0.64 21.24
N TYR A 99 11.64 0.13 22.25
CA TYR A 99 12.64 -0.22 23.23
C TYR A 99 12.07 -0.02 24.63
N ILE A 100 12.11 -1.05 25.46
CA ILE A 100 11.58 -1.02 26.83
C ILE A 100 12.66 -1.53 27.77
N ARG A 101 12.92 -0.78 28.82
CA ARG A 101 13.81 -1.15 29.90
C ARG A 101 13.05 -1.13 31.20
N TYR A 102 13.13 -2.20 31.99
CA TYR A 102 12.50 -2.24 33.31
C TYR A 102 13.36 -2.98 34.34
N THR A 103 13.04 -2.76 35.61
CA THR A 103 13.62 -3.52 36.72
C THR A 103 12.60 -4.54 37.19
N PRO A 104 12.85 -5.85 36.99
CA PRO A 104 12.00 -6.90 37.53
C PRO A 104 11.84 -6.74 39.05
N PRO A 105 10.65 -6.99 39.62
CA PRO A 105 10.47 -6.96 41.07
C PRO A 105 11.30 -8.06 41.74
N THR A 106 12.00 -7.71 42.82
CA THR A 106 12.73 -8.67 43.68
C THR A 106 11.74 -9.44 44.57
N GLY A 107 11.73 -10.77 44.46
CA GLY A 107 10.88 -11.70 45.24
C GLY A 107 11.02 -13.15 44.74
N PRO A 108 10.30 -14.14 45.28
CA PRO A 108 10.40 -15.54 44.86
C PRO A 108 10.04 -15.79 43.38
N LEU A 109 9.34 -14.85 42.74
CA LEU A 109 9.11 -14.79 41.29
C LEU A 109 10.27 -14.13 40.50
N GLY A 110 11.09 -13.30 41.15
CA GLY A 110 12.29 -12.68 40.56
C GLY A 110 13.44 -13.67 40.40
N GLU A 111 13.65 -14.57 41.36
CA GLU A 111 14.68 -15.63 41.27
C GLU A 111 14.30 -16.77 40.29
N LEU A 112 13.00 -16.98 40.04
CA LEU A 112 12.54 -17.85 38.94
C LEU A 112 12.55 -17.17 37.57
N GLY A 113 12.51 -15.83 37.53
CA GLY A 113 12.47 -15.03 36.30
C GLY A 113 13.73 -15.13 35.45
N ASP A 114 14.90 -15.25 36.09
CA ASP A 114 16.17 -15.45 35.38
C ASP A 114 16.37 -16.89 34.88
N ARG A 115 15.59 -17.86 35.37
CA ARG A 115 15.72 -19.29 35.00
C ARG A 115 14.64 -19.83 34.06
N PHE A 116 13.49 -19.17 33.91
CA PHE A 116 12.38 -19.68 33.11
C PHE A 116 11.72 -18.61 32.23
N GLY A 117 12.17 -18.47 30.98
CA GLY A 117 11.33 -18.07 29.82
C GLY A 117 10.56 -16.74 29.83
N VAL A 118 10.58 -15.95 30.91
CA VAL A 118 9.81 -14.70 31.04
C VAL A 118 10.31 -13.64 30.07
N ASN A 119 11.63 -13.56 29.86
CA ASN A 119 12.22 -12.63 28.88
C ASN A 119 11.76 -12.96 27.45
N SER A 120 11.86 -14.22 27.04
CA SER A 120 11.37 -14.67 25.73
C SER A 120 9.86 -14.53 25.57
N TYR A 121 9.10 -14.68 26.65
CA TYR A 121 7.65 -14.51 26.66
C TYR A 121 7.25 -13.05 26.44
N PHE A 122 7.91 -12.11 27.13
CA PHE A 122 7.66 -10.68 26.95
C PHE A 122 8.03 -10.22 25.53
N ASP A 123 9.19 -10.62 25.00
CA ASP A 123 9.58 -10.32 23.61
C ASP A 123 8.55 -10.83 22.60
N SER A 124 8.04 -12.05 22.81
CA SER A 124 7.03 -12.67 21.97
C SER A 124 5.69 -11.90 22.01
N ILE A 125 5.26 -11.48 23.19
CA ILE A 125 4.04 -10.68 23.36
C ILE A 125 4.21 -9.30 22.74
N LEU A 126 5.32 -8.62 23.03
CA LEU A 126 5.59 -7.28 22.50
C LEU A 126 5.59 -7.30 20.96
N LYS A 127 6.26 -8.29 20.37
CA LYS A 127 6.26 -8.48 18.92
C LYS A 127 4.86 -8.77 18.38
N LYS A 128 4.08 -9.61 19.07
CA LYS A 128 2.69 -9.94 18.68
C LYS A 128 1.80 -8.69 18.70
N ASP A 129 1.89 -7.88 19.73
CA ASP A 129 1.09 -6.67 19.88
C ASP A 129 1.47 -5.60 18.85
N LEU A 130 2.76 -5.47 18.51
CA LEU A 130 3.19 -4.60 17.41
C LEU A 130 2.68 -5.08 16.05
N ASN A 131 2.60 -6.38 15.82
CA ASN A 131 1.98 -6.92 14.61
C ASN A 131 0.47 -6.66 14.58
N ASN A 132 -0.21 -6.71 15.72
CA ASN A 132 -1.64 -6.36 15.83
C ASN A 132 -1.86 -4.87 15.53
N PHE A 133 -1.00 -4.00 16.06
CA PHE A 133 -0.99 -2.57 15.73
C PHE A 133 -0.83 -2.35 14.22
N ALA A 134 0.19 -2.98 13.61
CA ALA A 134 0.42 -2.87 12.18
C ALA A 134 -0.80 -3.32 11.38
N ARG A 135 -1.41 -4.45 11.74
CA ARG A 135 -2.62 -4.95 11.09
C ARG A 135 -3.79 -3.99 11.23
N MET A 136 -4.03 -3.46 12.42
CA MET A 136 -5.09 -2.48 12.67
C MET A 136 -4.90 -1.23 11.80
N VAL A 137 -3.66 -0.75 11.68
CA VAL A 137 -3.35 0.42 10.83
C VAL A 137 -3.54 0.10 9.35
N GLU A 138 -3.15 -1.10 8.90
CA GLU A 138 -3.28 -1.54 7.51
C GLU A 138 -4.74 -1.83 7.10
N GLU A 139 -5.56 -2.30 8.02
CA GLU A 139 -6.99 -2.57 7.80
C GLU A 139 -7.85 -1.32 8.02
N ALA A 140 -7.29 -0.25 8.60
CA ALA A 140 -7.98 1.01 8.79
C ALA A 140 -8.37 1.60 7.41
N PRO A 141 -9.65 1.89 7.15
CA PRO A 141 -10.04 2.53 5.91
C PRO A 141 -9.35 3.89 5.77
N ALA A 142 -9.07 4.33 4.54
CA ALA A 142 -8.44 5.64 4.31
C ALA A 142 -9.18 6.75 5.09
N GLY A 143 -8.44 7.50 5.91
CA GLY A 143 -8.97 8.50 6.83
C GLY A 143 -9.27 8.01 8.25
N ALA A 144 -9.35 6.71 8.54
CA ALA A 144 -9.71 6.20 9.89
C ALA A 144 -8.60 6.37 10.95
N LEU A 145 -7.40 6.77 10.53
CA LEU A 145 -6.25 7.01 11.40
C LEU A 145 -6.15 8.46 11.88
N ASP A 146 -7.01 9.34 11.36
CA ASP A 146 -7.14 10.69 11.85
C ASP A 146 -8.06 10.67 13.09
N PRO A 147 -7.59 11.11 14.27
CA PRO A 147 -8.42 11.21 15.48
C PRO A 147 -9.64 12.13 15.29
N MET A 148 -9.57 13.06 14.33
CA MET A 148 -10.64 13.97 13.94
C MET A 148 -11.53 13.41 12.82
N SER A 149 -11.21 12.25 12.24
CA SER A 149 -11.99 11.65 11.16
C SER A 149 -13.21 10.91 11.66
N SER A 150 -14.28 10.94 10.88
CA SER A 150 -15.58 10.32 11.18
C SER A 150 -15.50 8.84 11.57
N HIS A 151 -14.46 8.10 11.16
CA HIS A 151 -14.27 6.68 11.44
C HIS A 151 -13.52 6.33 12.74
N TYR A 152 -13.18 7.30 13.59
CA TYR A 152 -12.45 7.02 14.83
C TYR A 152 -13.29 6.18 15.81
N LEU A 153 -12.82 4.95 16.00
CA LEU A 153 -13.01 4.06 17.14
C LEU A 153 -14.43 3.95 17.70
N PHE A 154 -15.17 2.95 17.21
CA PHE A 154 -15.35 1.68 17.93
C PHE A 154 -15.49 0.54 16.92
N HIS A 155 -14.41 -0.22 16.68
CA HIS A 155 -14.56 -1.50 15.98
C HIS A 155 -15.54 -2.38 16.77
N PRO A 156 -16.33 -3.26 16.12
CA PRO A 156 -17.34 -4.11 16.77
C PRO A 156 -16.85 -4.88 18.02
N GLU A 157 -15.56 -5.21 18.05
CA GLU A 157 -14.91 -5.95 19.14
C GLU A 157 -14.34 -5.09 20.27
N SER A 158 -14.48 -3.76 20.20
CA SER A 158 -13.95 -2.88 21.24
C SER A 158 -14.76 -2.99 22.54
N ALA A 159 -14.09 -2.85 23.68
CA ALA A 159 -14.73 -2.86 25.01
C ALA A 159 -15.86 -1.82 25.15
N VAL A 160 -15.83 -0.75 24.36
CA VAL A 160 -16.90 0.25 24.32
C VAL A 160 -18.14 -0.29 23.60
N HIS A 161 -17.97 -0.91 22.43
CA HIS A 161 -19.08 -1.53 21.69
C HIS A 161 -19.65 -2.75 22.45
N ARG A 162 -18.80 -3.49 23.17
CA ARG A 162 -19.23 -4.65 23.99
C ARG A 162 -19.75 -4.28 25.38
N GLY A 163 -19.70 -3.00 25.77
CA GLY A 163 -20.21 -2.54 27.07
C GLY A 163 -19.35 -2.93 28.28
N GLU A 164 -18.09 -3.32 28.07
CA GLU A 164 -17.15 -3.84 29.08
C GLU A 164 -16.34 -2.72 29.78
N LEU A 165 -16.71 -1.45 29.60
CA LEU A 165 -15.98 -0.31 30.17
C LEU A 165 -16.11 -0.21 31.70
N THR A 166 -15.00 0.13 32.35
CA THR A 166 -14.99 0.43 33.78
C THR A 166 -15.73 1.75 34.08
N PRO A 167 -16.28 1.93 35.30
CA PRO A 167 -16.94 3.18 35.68
C PRO A 167 -16.04 4.42 35.56
N ARG A 168 -14.75 4.27 35.86
CA ARG A 168 -13.74 5.33 35.75
C ARG A 168 -13.50 5.74 34.30
N GLN A 169 -13.44 4.76 33.39
CA GLN A 169 -13.31 5.00 31.96
C GLN A 169 -14.56 5.68 31.39
N LYS A 170 -15.76 5.26 31.81
CA LYS A 170 -17.02 5.93 31.43
C LYS A 170 -17.03 7.40 31.86
N ALA A 171 -16.64 7.70 33.10
CA ALA A 171 -16.59 9.06 33.61
C ALA A 171 -15.54 9.94 32.91
N ALA A 172 -14.42 9.37 32.47
CA ALA A 172 -13.43 10.07 31.67
C ALA A 172 -13.95 10.37 30.26
N MET A 173 -14.62 9.40 29.64
CA MET A 173 -15.24 9.54 28.31
C MET A 173 -16.42 10.53 28.31
N GLU A 174 -17.21 10.60 29.38
CA GLU A 174 -18.32 11.56 29.53
C GLU A 174 -17.85 13.02 29.56
N ARG A 175 -16.60 13.27 29.94
CA ARG A 175 -16.00 14.62 29.99
C ARG A 175 -15.30 15.01 28.69
N ASP A 176 -15.19 14.09 27.74
CA ASP A 176 -14.58 14.34 26.44
C ASP A 176 -15.63 14.98 25.50
N PRO A 177 -15.41 16.22 25.01
CA PRO A 177 -16.31 16.88 24.07
C PRO A 177 -16.55 16.06 22.78
N MET A 178 -15.58 15.24 22.37
CA MET A 178 -15.67 14.39 21.17
C MET A 178 -16.57 13.16 21.37
N MET A 179 -16.93 12.84 22.61
CA MET A 179 -17.75 11.68 23.00
C MET A 179 -19.15 12.08 23.45
N SER A 180 -19.53 13.35 23.27
CA SER A 180 -20.89 13.81 23.57
C SER A 180 -21.93 13.06 22.71
N PRO A 181 -23.16 12.83 23.22
CA PRO A 181 -24.20 12.15 22.46
C PRO A 181 -24.49 12.79 21.09
N GLN A 182 -24.38 14.12 20.99
CA GLN A 182 -24.54 14.86 19.74
C GLN A 182 -23.38 14.61 18.78
N ALA A 183 -22.13 14.70 19.25
CA ALA A 183 -20.95 14.41 18.44
C ALA A 183 -20.96 12.97 17.89
N LEU A 184 -21.39 11.99 18.71
CA LEU A 184 -21.53 10.60 18.28
C LEU A 184 -22.62 10.42 17.21
N ALA A 185 -23.76 11.10 17.34
CA ALA A 185 -24.85 11.03 16.38
C ALA A 185 -24.49 11.67 15.03
N GLU A 186 -23.87 12.85 15.05
CA GLU A 186 -23.36 13.53 13.85
C GLU A 186 -22.31 12.68 13.14
N ARG A 187 -21.43 12.03 13.92
CA ARG A 187 -20.41 11.12 13.41
C ARG A 187 -21.01 9.88 12.75
N GLN A 188 -21.98 9.22 13.38
CA GLN A 188 -22.69 8.08 12.77
C GLN A 188 -23.37 8.46 11.46
N ALA A 189 -24.01 9.63 11.40
CA ALA A 189 -24.61 10.14 10.17
C ALA A 189 -23.55 10.40 9.08
N GLN A 190 -22.36 10.86 9.46
CA GLN A 190 -21.26 11.04 8.52
C GLN A 190 -20.69 9.72 8.01
N ILE A 191 -20.51 8.70 8.86
CA ILE A 191 -20.11 7.34 8.45
C ILE A 191 -21.08 6.78 7.42
N ALA A 192 -22.39 6.90 7.65
CA ALA A 192 -23.40 6.42 6.72
C ALA A 192 -23.31 7.12 5.35
N ARG A 193 -23.12 8.45 5.34
CA ARG A 193 -22.95 9.24 4.11
C ARG A 193 -21.69 8.86 3.34
N GLU A 194 -20.56 8.70 4.03
CA GLU A 194 -19.30 8.30 3.42
C GLU A 194 -19.36 6.87 2.86
N ALA A 195 -19.99 5.94 3.58
CA ALA A 195 -20.18 4.58 3.11
C ALA A 195 -21.04 4.54 1.83
N GLU A 196 -22.09 5.36 1.77
CA GLU A 196 -22.92 5.49 0.57
C GLU A 196 -22.14 6.09 -0.60
N GLN A 197 -21.37 7.16 -0.37
CA GLN A 197 -20.51 7.76 -1.39
C GLN A 197 -19.47 6.76 -1.92
N ARG A 198 -18.82 5.99 -1.05
CA ARG A 198 -17.88 4.94 -1.45
C ARG A 198 -18.55 3.85 -2.28
N ARG A 199 -19.77 3.45 -1.91
CA ARG A 199 -20.53 2.44 -2.68
C ARG A 199 -20.84 2.97 -4.08
N ARG A 200 -21.30 4.22 -4.18
CA ARG A 200 -21.57 4.89 -5.47
C ARG A 200 -20.32 4.98 -6.34
N LEU A 201 -19.19 5.45 -5.78
CA LEU A 201 -17.92 5.53 -6.51
C LEU A 201 -17.45 4.17 -7.02
N LYS A 202 -17.61 3.11 -6.21
CA LYS A 202 -17.24 1.75 -6.62
C LYS A 202 -18.15 1.24 -7.73
N GLU A 203 -19.46 1.45 -7.61
CA GLU A 203 -20.45 1.10 -8.65
C GLU A 203 -20.15 1.84 -9.96
N GLU A 204 -19.78 3.13 -9.90
CA GLU A 204 -19.36 3.93 -11.07
C GLU A 204 -18.09 3.38 -11.72
N GLN A 205 -17.06 3.07 -10.93
CA GLN A 205 -15.81 2.48 -11.42
C GLN A 205 -16.03 1.11 -12.08
N GLU A 206 -16.85 0.26 -11.46
CA GLU A 206 -17.19 -1.06 -12.03
C GLU A 206 -17.98 -0.91 -13.33
N ALA A 207 -18.91 0.06 -13.39
CA ALA A 207 -19.65 0.36 -14.60
C ALA A 207 -18.75 0.89 -15.73
N GLU A 208 -17.80 1.77 -15.42
CA GLU A 208 -16.83 2.28 -16.39
C GLU A 208 -15.92 1.16 -16.91
N LEU A 209 -15.41 0.32 -16.03
CA LEU A 209 -14.55 -0.80 -16.39
C LEU A 209 -15.30 -1.84 -17.24
N LYS A 210 -16.58 -2.06 -16.95
CA LYS A 210 -17.47 -2.88 -17.79
C LYS A 210 -17.66 -2.26 -19.17
N ARG A 211 -17.99 -0.96 -19.25
CA ARG A 211 -18.13 -0.24 -20.53
C ARG A 211 -16.87 -0.33 -21.37
N ARG A 212 -15.70 -0.18 -20.75
CA ARG A 212 -14.40 -0.31 -21.43
C ARG A 212 -14.18 -1.72 -21.98
N ARG A 213 -14.47 -2.76 -21.19
CA ARG A 213 -14.39 -4.15 -21.64
C ARG A 213 -15.34 -4.46 -22.79
N ASP A 214 -16.57 -3.96 -22.72
CA ASP A 214 -17.57 -4.18 -23.76
C ASP A 214 -17.18 -3.47 -25.07
N HIS A 215 -16.63 -2.26 -24.96
CA HIS A 215 -16.10 -1.53 -26.11
C HIS A 215 -14.89 -2.25 -26.75
N GLU A 216 -13.95 -2.74 -25.95
CA GLU A 216 -12.81 -3.53 -26.43
C GLU A 216 -13.27 -4.81 -27.17
N ARG A 217 -14.31 -5.49 -26.66
CA ARG A 217 -14.91 -6.65 -27.32
C ARG A 217 -15.57 -6.31 -28.65
N GLN A 218 -16.27 -5.18 -28.72
CA GLN A 218 -16.87 -4.70 -29.98
C GLN A 218 -15.79 -4.46 -31.04
N LEU A 219 -14.73 -3.73 -30.68
CA LEU A 219 -13.61 -3.47 -31.58
C LEU A 219 -12.91 -4.77 -32.04
N GLN A 220 -12.77 -5.76 -31.16
CA GLN A 220 -12.24 -7.07 -31.52
C GLN A 220 -13.15 -7.78 -32.53
N SER A 221 -14.47 -7.81 -32.28
CA SER A 221 -15.43 -8.43 -33.20
C SER A 221 -15.47 -7.76 -34.58
N GLU A 222 -15.38 -6.43 -34.63
CA GLU A 222 -15.31 -5.68 -35.88
C GLU A 222 -14.04 -6.01 -36.67
N ARG A 223 -12.89 -6.09 -35.99
CA ARG A 223 -11.62 -6.50 -36.60
C ARG A 223 -11.70 -7.92 -37.17
N GLU A 224 -12.30 -8.86 -36.44
CA GLU A 224 -12.50 -10.24 -36.90
C GLU A 224 -13.38 -10.29 -38.15
N ILE A 225 -14.47 -9.52 -38.19
CA ILE A 225 -15.36 -9.44 -39.35
C ILE A 225 -14.62 -8.88 -40.58
N ILE A 226 -13.83 -7.81 -40.41
CA ILE A 226 -13.03 -7.22 -41.49
C ILE A 226 -12.02 -8.24 -42.03
N LEU A 227 -11.26 -8.90 -41.14
CA LEU A 227 -10.27 -9.91 -41.52
C LEU A 227 -10.92 -11.11 -42.23
N ALA A 228 -12.08 -11.58 -41.75
CA ALA A 228 -12.81 -12.67 -42.39
C ALA A 228 -13.26 -12.30 -43.81
N ARG A 229 -13.76 -11.07 -44.01
CA ARG A 229 -14.15 -10.57 -45.33
C ARG A 229 -12.95 -10.46 -46.27
N GLU A 230 -11.82 -9.97 -45.79
CA GLU A 230 -10.57 -9.91 -46.57
C GLU A 230 -10.06 -11.30 -46.95
N ALA A 231 -10.15 -12.27 -46.04
CA ALA A 231 -9.74 -13.65 -46.30
C ALA A 231 -10.61 -14.31 -47.38
N GLN A 232 -11.94 -14.11 -47.31
CA GLN A 232 -12.86 -14.58 -48.34
C GLN A 232 -12.55 -13.97 -49.72
N LYS A 233 -12.29 -12.67 -49.77
CA LYS A 233 -11.91 -11.98 -51.01
C LYS A 233 -10.61 -12.55 -51.58
N ARG A 234 -9.57 -12.73 -50.76
CA ARG A 234 -8.30 -13.36 -51.19
C ARG A 234 -8.51 -14.79 -51.69
N GLN A 235 -9.42 -15.54 -51.08
CA GLN A 235 -9.74 -16.90 -51.52
C GLN A 235 -10.43 -16.89 -52.89
N GLN A 236 -11.38 -15.98 -53.13
CA GLN A 236 -12.00 -15.78 -54.44
C GLN A 236 -10.97 -15.40 -55.51
N GLU A 237 -10.13 -14.40 -55.25
CA GLU A 237 -9.07 -13.98 -56.19
C GLU A 237 -8.11 -15.13 -56.53
N ARG A 238 -7.78 -15.99 -55.55
CA ARG A 238 -6.94 -17.17 -55.79
C ARG A 238 -7.63 -18.18 -56.70
N LEU A 239 -8.91 -18.48 -56.45
CA LEU A 239 -9.70 -19.38 -57.27
C LEU A 239 -9.88 -18.85 -58.70
N GLU A 240 -10.13 -17.55 -58.86
CA GLU A 240 -10.20 -16.89 -60.16
C GLU A 240 -8.87 -16.94 -60.91
N ARG A 241 -7.76 -16.71 -60.22
CA ARG A 241 -6.41 -16.81 -60.81
C ARG A 241 -6.08 -18.24 -61.24
N GLU A 242 -6.41 -19.24 -60.43
CA GLU A 242 -6.27 -20.65 -60.79
C GLU A 242 -7.15 -21.01 -62.01
N ALA A 243 -8.40 -20.53 -62.06
CA ALA A 243 -9.29 -20.73 -63.20
C ALA A 243 -8.78 -20.02 -64.48
N ALA A 244 -8.25 -18.80 -64.36
CA ALA A 244 -7.66 -18.07 -65.47
C ALA A 244 -6.42 -18.78 -66.02
N LEU A 245 -5.55 -19.30 -65.15
CA LEU A 245 -4.40 -20.13 -65.55
C LEU A 245 -4.85 -21.40 -66.28
N ARG A 246 -5.89 -22.09 -65.79
CA ARG A 246 -6.47 -23.26 -66.48
C ARG A 246 -7.04 -22.92 -67.86
N LYS A 247 -7.73 -21.78 -67.98
CA LYS A 247 -8.30 -21.29 -69.24
C LYS A 247 -7.20 -20.91 -70.24
N ALA A 248 -6.13 -20.26 -69.79
CA ALA A 248 -4.97 -19.93 -70.62
C ALA A 248 -4.29 -21.21 -71.16
N ALA A 249 -4.18 -22.26 -70.34
CA ALA A 249 -3.60 -23.54 -70.76
C ALA A 249 -4.44 -24.31 -71.80
N THR A 250 -5.73 -23.99 -71.95
CA THR A 250 -6.66 -24.65 -72.89
C THR A 250 -6.99 -23.82 -74.12
N THR A 251 -6.50 -22.58 -74.20
CA THR A 251 -6.68 -21.71 -75.38
C THR A 251 -5.64 -22.09 -76.45
N PRO A 252 -6.03 -22.46 -77.69
CA PRO A 252 -5.09 -22.78 -78.75
C PRO A 252 -4.23 -21.55 -79.10
N LEU A 253 -2.91 -21.74 -79.21
CA LEU A 253 -1.99 -20.71 -79.72
C LEU A 253 -2.23 -20.52 -81.22
N ASP A 254 -2.62 -19.32 -81.64
CA ASP A 254 -2.69 -18.95 -83.07
C ASP A 254 -1.29 -19.00 -83.71
N PRO A 255 -1.16 -19.56 -84.93
CA PRO A 255 0.12 -19.63 -85.63
C PRO A 255 0.54 -18.26 -86.18
N ILE A 256 1.47 -17.62 -85.45
CA ILE A 256 2.57 -16.72 -85.85
C ILE A 256 2.30 -15.65 -86.94
N HIS A 257 2.43 -14.38 -86.54
CA HIS A 257 3.26 -13.42 -87.28
C HIS A 257 4.29 -12.77 -86.35
N THR A 258 5.54 -13.23 -86.47
CA THR A 258 6.76 -12.57 -86.00
C THR A 258 7.22 -11.52 -87.02
N TYR A 259 7.41 -10.27 -86.59
CA TYR A 259 8.43 -9.40 -87.17
C TYR A 259 9.48 -9.11 -86.11
N ALA A 260 10.70 -9.53 -86.41
CA ALA A 260 11.89 -9.30 -85.62
C ALA A 260 12.29 -7.81 -85.70
N ALA A 261 12.57 -7.20 -84.54
CA ALA A 261 13.50 -6.08 -84.45
C ALA A 261 14.65 -6.50 -83.53
N ARG A 262 15.82 -6.61 -84.15
CA ARG A 262 17.09 -7.04 -83.57
C ARG A 262 17.74 -5.83 -82.88
N ALA A 263 18.22 -6.00 -81.65
CA ALA A 263 19.31 -5.17 -81.12
C ALA A 263 20.17 -6.00 -80.15
N HIS A 264 21.45 -6.06 -80.47
CA HIS A 264 22.57 -6.71 -79.79
C HIS A 264 22.65 -6.31 -78.29
N GLY A 265 23.15 -7.08 -77.32
CA GLY A 265 24.19 -8.10 -77.33
C GLY A 265 25.50 -7.52 -76.77
N LEU A 266 25.83 -7.81 -75.50
CA LEU A 266 27.15 -8.08 -74.89
C LEU A 266 27.33 -7.51 -73.46
N GLY A 267 27.65 -8.39 -72.52
CA GLY A 267 28.51 -8.05 -71.37
C GLY A 267 28.07 -8.58 -70.01
N ASP A 268 28.17 -9.89 -69.78
CA ASP A 268 28.34 -10.47 -68.44
C ASP A 268 29.61 -9.93 -67.77
N ARG A 269 29.53 -9.57 -66.48
CA ARG A 269 30.47 -10.02 -65.42
C ARG A 269 30.12 -9.43 -64.05
N ASP A 270 29.83 -10.36 -63.14
CA ASP A 270 30.35 -10.47 -61.77
C ASP A 270 30.32 -9.26 -60.83
N GLY A 271 29.60 -9.41 -59.71
CA GLY A 271 29.67 -8.52 -58.56
C GLY A 271 28.79 -8.94 -57.40
N ARG A 272 29.26 -9.91 -56.62
CA ARG A 272 28.64 -10.48 -55.43
C ARG A 272 28.22 -9.47 -54.34
N VAL A 273 27.03 -9.75 -53.80
CA VAL A 273 26.70 -9.94 -52.36
C VAL A 273 26.75 -8.76 -51.38
N ARG A 274 25.60 -8.65 -50.69
CA ARG A 274 25.30 -8.05 -49.38
C ARG A 274 25.50 -6.54 -49.26
N ASP A 275 24.37 -5.87 -49.02
CA ASP A 275 24.32 -5.10 -47.78
C ASP A 275 23.23 -5.61 -46.83
N PRO A 276 23.52 -5.70 -45.52
CA PRO A 276 22.74 -6.44 -44.55
C PRO A 276 22.09 -5.55 -43.47
N ASN A 277 21.01 -6.06 -42.88
CA ASN A 277 20.67 -5.97 -41.46
C ASN A 277 20.61 -4.62 -40.72
N TRP A 278 19.40 -4.38 -40.19
CA TRP A 278 19.01 -4.02 -38.81
C TRP A 278 19.65 -2.82 -38.10
N LEU A 279 18.83 -2.20 -37.25
CA LEU A 279 19.21 -0.97 -36.59
C LEU A 279 18.06 -0.11 -36.06
N GLN A 280 16.97 -0.66 -35.49
CA GLN A 280 16.32 -0.16 -34.25
C GLN A 280 14.85 -0.56 -34.16
N ASP A 281 14.61 -1.70 -33.51
CA ASP A 281 13.41 -1.88 -32.70
C ASP A 281 13.63 -1.11 -31.36
N PRO A 282 12.59 -0.52 -30.76
CA PRO A 282 12.71 0.33 -29.58
C PRO A 282 12.54 -0.56 -28.34
N MET A 283 13.64 -1.02 -27.72
CA MET A 283 13.68 -1.38 -26.30
C MET A 283 15.09 -1.81 -25.87
N THR A 284 15.52 -1.25 -24.74
CA THR A 284 16.55 -1.75 -23.81
C THR A 284 18.04 -1.77 -24.23
N ALA A 285 18.77 -0.71 -23.88
CA ALA A 285 19.90 -0.72 -22.93
C ALA A 285 20.51 0.71 -22.84
N ARG A 286 19.93 1.62 -22.05
CA ARG A 286 20.38 2.02 -20.70
C ARG A 286 21.90 2.22 -20.50
N ARG A 287 22.21 3.48 -20.12
CA ARG A 287 23.28 3.98 -19.20
C ARG A 287 24.71 4.08 -19.80
N ARG A 288 25.54 5.09 -19.47
CA ARG A 288 25.52 6.09 -18.37
C ARG A 288 26.53 7.23 -18.68
N SER A 289 26.28 8.40 -18.06
CA SER A 289 27.21 9.48 -17.62
C SER A 289 28.05 10.18 -18.70
N ASP A 290 27.92 11.49 -18.94
CA ASP A 290 28.13 12.54 -17.94
C ASP A 290 27.13 13.72 -17.99
N LYS A 291 27.04 14.37 -16.83
CA LYS A 291 26.24 15.56 -16.47
C LYS A 291 27.24 16.75 -16.32
N PRO A 292 26.80 17.98 -16.00
CA PRO A 292 26.20 19.00 -16.85
C PRO A 292 27.07 20.27 -16.96
N GLU A 293 26.74 21.19 -17.86
CA GLU A 293 26.99 22.62 -17.61
C GLU A 293 25.73 23.45 -17.87
N ILE A 294 25.56 24.42 -16.98
CA ILE A 294 24.34 25.15 -16.62
C ILE A 294 24.33 26.48 -17.38
N SER A 295 23.21 26.86 -17.96
CA SER A 295 22.89 28.28 -18.17
C SER A 295 21.39 28.52 -18.04
N SER A 296 21.03 29.10 -16.91
CA SER A 296 19.70 29.56 -16.51
C SER A 296 19.09 30.59 -17.49
N PRO A 297 17.76 30.74 -17.54
CA PRO A 297 17.10 31.84 -18.23
C PRO A 297 17.03 33.11 -17.33
N PRO A 298 16.95 34.32 -17.91
CA PRO A 298 16.85 35.54 -17.12
C PRO A 298 15.42 35.80 -16.60
N PRO A 299 15.27 36.46 -15.44
CA PRO A 299 14.01 37.02 -14.93
C PRO A 299 13.75 38.40 -15.61
N THR A 300 12.62 39.09 -15.51
CA THR A 300 11.90 39.51 -14.30
C THR A 300 10.63 40.30 -14.67
N ALA A 301 9.65 40.27 -13.74
CA ALA A 301 8.77 41.37 -13.29
C ALA A 301 7.72 41.93 -14.29
N GLN A 302 6.49 42.25 -13.86
CA GLN A 302 6.03 42.74 -12.56
C GLN A 302 4.76 42.03 -12.07
#